data_AF-A0A7Z1S6T1-F1
#
_entry.id   AF-A0A7Z1S6T1-F1
#
_cell.length_a   1.000
_cell.length_b   1.000
_cell.length_c   1.000
_cell.angle_alpha   90.00
_cell.angle_beta   90.00
_cell.angle_gamma   90.00
#
_symmetry.space_group_name_H-M   'P 1'
#
loop_
_entity.id
_entity.type
_entity.pdbx_description
1 polymer ?
#
loop_
_entity_poly.entity_id
_entity_poly.type
_entity_poly.pdbx_seq_one_letter_code
_entity_poly.pdbx_strand_id
1 'polypeptide(L)'
;QPTVVKKDEAKTAIENAARAKKAEIDQTPNATDEEKVAAKAKVDEAVNNAKASIDQVTNNEGVDTAKSNGLDSINNIQPTVVKKDEAKTAIDKAAEAKKTEIDQTPNATDEEKAAAKAKVDEAVTTAKNAIDQATNNAGVDTAKTNGVDSINNVQPTVVKKDEAKTAIENAARAKKAEIDQT
;
A
#
# COMPACT_ATOMS: atom_id res chain seq x y z
N GLN A 1 42.08 35.10 22.60
CA GLN A 1 41.02 34.43 21.82
C GLN A 1 40.16 33.65 22.81
N PRO A 2 38.83 33.78 22.83
CA PRO A 2 38.00 32.94 23.69
C PRO A 2 38.13 31.47 23.24
N THR A 3 38.36 30.57 24.18
CA THR A 3 38.41 29.13 23.91
C THR A 3 37.01 28.63 23.57
N VAL A 4 36.86 27.95 22.42
CA VAL A 4 35.61 27.28 22.06
C VAL A 4 35.55 25.96 22.80
N VAL A 5 34.60 25.83 23.73
CA VAL A 5 34.49 24.65 24.61
C VAL A 5 33.24 23.82 24.37
N LYS A 6 32.31 24.31 23.53
CA LYS A 6 30.99 23.69 23.32
C LYS A 6 30.92 22.63 22.21
N LYS A 7 31.98 22.44 21.41
CA LYS A 7 31.90 21.60 20.20
C LYS A 7 31.55 20.14 20.50
N ASP A 8 32.17 19.55 21.51
CA ASP A 8 31.93 18.14 21.85
C ASP A 8 30.52 17.90 22.39
N GLU A 9 30.03 18.82 23.23
CA GLU A 9 28.64 18.80 23.72
C GLU A 9 27.64 18.92 22.56
N ALA A 10 27.90 19.84 21.61
CA ALA A 10 27.06 20.02 20.44
C ALA A 10 27.02 18.77 19.55
N LYS A 11 28.17 18.15 19.27
CA LYS A 11 28.23 16.90 18.49
C LYS A 11 27.51 15.75 19.19
N THR A 12 27.66 15.63 20.50
CA THR A 12 26.94 14.63 21.31
C THR A 12 25.42 14.83 21.22
N ALA A 13 24.96 16.09 21.27
CA ALA A 13 23.54 16.40 21.10
C ALA A 13 23.01 16.01 19.71
N ILE A 14 23.79 16.27 18.65
CA ILE A 14 23.46 15.85 17.27
C ILE A 14 23.33 14.33 17.16
N GLU A 15 24.27 13.58 17.73
CA GLU A 15 24.22 12.10 17.72
C GLU A 15 23.01 11.55 18.48
N ASN A 16 22.69 12.14 19.63
CA ASN A 16 21.50 11.77 20.40
C ASN A 16 20.21 12.04 19.64
N ALA A 17 20.09 13.21 19.00
CA ALA A 17 18.95 13.55 18.16
C ALA A 17 18.81 12.59 16.97
N ALA A 18 19.92 12.25 16.31
CA ALA A 18 19.91 11.29 15.21
C ALA A 18 19.44 9.90 15.64
N ARG A 19 19.91 9.41 16.79
CA ARG A 19 19.46 8.12 17.35
C ARG A 19 17.96 8.13 17.66
N ALA A 20 17.46 9.20 18.29
CA ALA A 20 16.03 9.36 18.55
C ALA A 20 15.23 9.40 17.24
N LYS A 21 15.70 10.14 16.24
CA LYS A 21 15.03 10.27 14.95
C LYS A 21 14.98 8.96 14.17
N LYS A 22 16.05 8.18 14.17
CA LYS A 22 16.06 6.85 13.54
C LYS A 22 15.07 5.88 14.20
N ALA A 23 14.90 5.98 15.53
CA ALA A 23 13.90 5.19 16.25
C ALA A 23 12.45 5.62 15.91
N GLU A 24 12.22 6.93 15.74
CA GLU A 24 10.92 7.45 15.24
C GLU A 24 10.63 6.95 13.82
N ILE A 25 11.63 6.99 12.93
CA ILE A 25 11.54 6.45 11.56
C ILE A 25 11.16 4.96 11.58
N ASP A 26 11.73 4.17 12.49
CA ASP A 26 11.39 2.73 12.61
C ASP A 26 9.92 2.47 12.93
N GLN A 27 9.30 3.41 13.65
CA GLN A 27 7.90 3.35 14.04
C GLN A 27 6.95 3.99 13.02
N THR A 28 7.46 4.50 11.89
CA THR A 28 6.62 5.15 10.87
C THR A 28 5.60 4.13 10.34
N PRO A 29 4.29 4.35 10.54
CA PRO A 29 3.25 3.44 10.07
C PRO A 29 3.27 3.34 8.55
N ASN A 30 2.93 2.16 8.03
CA ASN A 30 2.82 1.87 6.60
C ASN A 30 4.12 1.99 5.77
N ALA A 31 5.19 2.56 6.31
CA ALA A 31 6.48 2.64 5.64
C ALA A 31 7.08 1.25 5.46
N THR A 32 7.61 0.98 4.27
CA THR A 32 8.40 -0.23 4.03
C THR A 32 9.81 -0.09 4.60
N ASP A 33 10.49 -1.23 4.77
CA ASP A 33 11.87 -1.26 5.25
C ASP A 33 12.79 -0.41 4.35
N GLU A 34 12.60 -0.42 3.03
CA GLU A 34 13.37 0.39 2.09
C GLU A 34 13.11 1.89 2.24
N GLU A 35 11.85 2.31 2.44
CA GLU A 35 11.49 3.71 2.67
C GLU A 35 12.10 4.23 3.99
N LYS A 36 12.13 3.39 5.03
CA LYS A 36 12.79 3.69 6.30
C LYS A 36 14.31 3.81 6.16
N VAL A 37 14.95 2.87 5.44
CA VAL A 37 16.40 2.91 5.17
C VAL A 37 16.79 4.20 4.43
N ALA A 38 16.03 4.59 3.42
CA ALA A 38 16.27 5.83 2.70
C ALA A 38 16.18 7.07 3.60
N ALA A 39 15.21 7.11 4.53
CA ALA A 39 15.10 8.19 5.49
C ALA A 39 16.25 8.20 6.50
N LYS A 40 16.68 7.04 7.00
CA LYS A 40 17.82 6.93 7.92
C LYS A 40 19.13 7.38 7.28
N ALA A 41 19.32 7.10 5.99
CA ALA A 41 20.47 7.60 5.23
C ALA A 41 20.50 9.13 5.16
N LYS A 42 19.33 9.78 4.95
CA LYS A 42 19.22 11.25 5.04
C LYS A 42 19.54 11.78 6.43
N VAL A 43 19.17 11.05 7.50
CA VAL A 43 19.57 11.42 8.88
C VAL A 43 21.10 11.38 9.02
N ASP A 44 21.76 10.35 8.50
CA ASP A 44 23.23 10.25 8.54
C ASP A 44 23.92 11.39 7.78
N GLU A 45 23.38 11.77 6.62
CA GLU A 45 23.86 12.93 5.87
C GLU A 45 23.70 14.24 6.67
N ALA A 46 22.53 14.46 7.28
CA ALA A 46 22.28 15.64 8.10
C ALA A 46 23.22 15.71 9.34
N VAL A 47 23.52 14.57 9.96
CA VAL A 47 24.50 14.48 11.06
C VAL A 47 25.88 14.92 10.60
N ASN A 48 26.35 14.41 9.46
CA ASN A 48 27.66 14.75 8.93
C ASN A 48 27.75 16.25 8.60
N ASN A 49 26.72 16.81 7.99
CA ASN A 49 26.63 18.25 7.67
C ASN A 49 26.62 19.12 8.93
N ALA A 50 25.87 18.72 9.97
CA ALA A 50 25.82 19.43 11.24
C ALA A 50 27.18 19.41 11.97
N LYS A 51 27.85 18.24 12.02
CA LYS A 51 29.19 18.11 12.62
C LYS A 51 30.23 18.96 11.89
N ALA A 52 30.21 18.95 10.55
CA ALA A 52 31.09 19.80 9.75
C ALA A 52 30.86 21.29 10.03
N SER A 53 29.60 21.72 10.15
CA SER A 53 29.24 23.11 10.50
C SER A 53 29.74 23.50 11.90
N ILE A 54 29.59 22.61 12.89
CA ILE A 54 30.12 22.80 14.26
C ILE A 54 31.65 22.89 14.26
N ASP A 55 32.34 22.15 13.39
CA ASP A 55 33.80 22.19 13.30
C ASP A 55 34.32 23.50 12.71
N GLN A 56 33.60 24.10 11.76
CA GLN A 56 34.01 25.33 11.07
C GLN A 56 33.87 26.60 11.91
N VAL A 57 32.94 26.65 12.87
CA VAL A 57 32.70 27.84 13.69
C VAL A 57 33.82 28.08 14.72
N THR A 58 34.10 29.35 15.01
CA THR A 58 35.27 29.80 15.80
C THR A 58 34.91 30.43 17.16
N ASN A 59 33.63 30.45 17.51
CA ASN A 59 33.13 30.97 18.79
C ASN A 59 31.95 30.11 19.30
N ASN A 60 31.61 30.25 20.58
CA ASN A 60 30.56 29.43 21.22
C ASN A 60 29.15 29.73 20.69
N GLU A 61 28.85 30.97 20.31
CA GLU A 61 27.54 31.35 19.73
C GLU A 61 27.31 30.69 18.36
N GLY A 62 28.35 30.62 17.54
CA GLY A 62 28.35 29.89 16.27
C GLY A 62 28.15 28.39 16.48
N VAL A 63 28.73 27.82 17.55
CA VAL A 63 28.48 26.41 17.92
C VAL A 63 27.01 26.19 18.29
N ASP A 64 26.44 27.08 19.11
CA ASP A 64 25.02 27.00 19.50
C ASP A 64 24.10 27.11 18.26
N THR A 65 24.41 28.02 17.33
CA THR A 65 23.67 28.21 16.08
C THR A 65 23.78 26.99 15.16
N ALA A 66 24.99 26.49 14.92
CA ALA A 66 25.23 25.31 14.07
C ALA A 66 24.56 24.06 14.66
N LYS A 67 24.59 23.90 15.98
CA LYS A 67 23.85 22.86 16.70
C LYS A 67 22.35 22.99 16.45
N SER A 68 21.76 24.17 16.64
CA SER A 68 20.32 24.39 16.44
C SER A 68 19.89 24.02 15.02
N ASN A 69 20.58 24.55 14.00
CA ASN A 69 20.27 24.26 12.61
C ASN A 69 20.41 22.76 12.27
N GLY A 70 21.41 22.10 12.85
CA GLY A 70 21.60 20.65 12.69
C GLY A 70 20.48 19.83 13.33
N LEU A 71 20.03 20.21 14.52
CA LEU A 71 18.89 19.58 15.20
C LEU A 71 17.60 19.75 14.38
N ASP A 72 17.33 20.96 13.87
CA ASP A 72 16.16 21.23 13.03
C ASP A 72 16.19 20.41 11.75
N SER A 73 17.36 20.33 11.09
CA SER A 73 17.54 19.52 9.87
C SER A 73 17.27 18.03 10.12
N ILE A 74 17.74 17.48 11.25
CA ILE A 74 17.50 16.08 11.62
C ILE A 74 16.01 15.85 11.94
N ASN A 75 15.40 16.74 12.72
CA ASN A 75 14.02 16.58 13.20
C ASN A 75 13.00 16.58 12.05
N ASN A 76 13.29 17.29 10.96
CA ASN A 76 12.41 17.42 9.80
C ASN A 76 12.45 16.23 8.83
N ILE A 77 13.30 15.22 9.06
CA ILE A 77 13.43 14.06 8.16
C ILE A 77 12.38 13.00 8.48
N GLN A 78 11.68 12.51 7.48
CA GLN A 78 10.65 11.47 7.59
C GLN A 78 10.73 10.51 6.40
N PRO A 79 10.25 9.27 6.54
CA PRO A 79 10.09 8.39 5.38
C PRO A 79 9.06 8.95 4.40
N THR A 80 9.34 8.79 3.11
CA THR A 80 8.35 8.99 2.06
C THR A 80 7.58 7.68 1.91
N VAL A 81 6.35 7.64 2.44
CA VAL A 81 5.52 6.43 2.47
C VAL A 81 4.58 6.44 1.27
N VAL A 82 4.84 5.57 0.30
CA VAL A 82 4.08 5.56 -0.97
C VAL A 82 3.78 4.14 -1.47
N LYS A 83 4.67 3.17 -1.21
CA LYS A 83 4.62 1.86 -1.87
C LYS A 83 3.30 1.11 -1.64
N LYS A 84 2.80 1.11 -0.40
CA LYS A 84 1.55 0.42 -0.04
C LYS A 84 0.32 1.10 -0.64
N ASP A 85 0.31 2.43 -0.70
CA ASP A 85 -0.84 3.19 -1.21
C ASP A 85 -0.99 3.04 -2.72
N GLU A 86 0.14 3.04 -3.44
CA GLU A 86 0.17 2.72 -4.88
C GLU A 86 -0.36 1.30 -5.15
N ALA A 87 0.05 0.32 -4.33
CA ALA A 87 -0.42 -1.05 -4.46
C ALA A 87 -1.93 -1.18 -4.21
N LYS A 88 -2.47 -0.52 -3.17
CA LYS A 88 -3.92 -0.51 -2.89
C LYS A 88 -4.72 0.15 -4.02
N THR A 89 -4.19 1.24 -4.59
CA THR A 89 -4.79 1.90 -5.75
C THR A 89 -4.87 0.96 -6.96
N ALA A 90 -3.84 0.14 -7.17
CA ALA A 90 -3.85 -0.86 -8.25
C ALA A 90 -4.91 -1.96 -8.01
N ILE A 91 -5.09 -2.41 -6.76
CA ILE A 91 -6.16 -3.35 -6.38
C ILE A 91 -7.54 -2.75 -6.67
N ASP A 92 -7.77 -1.49 -6.30
CA ASP A 92 -9.07 -0.83 -6.54
C ASP A 92 -9.40 -0.73 -8.03
N LYS A 93 -8.42 -0.37 -8.86
CA LYS A 93 -8.58 -0.33 -10.32
C LYS A 93 -8.88 -1.70 -10.93
N ALA A 94 -8.19 -2.75 -10.47
CA ALA A 94 -8.45 -4.11 -10.93
C ALA A 94 -9.87 -4.56 -10.56
N ALA A 95 -10.32 -4.25 -9.35
CA ALA A 95 -11.67 -4.56 -8.89
C ALA A 95 -12.75 -3.84 -9.69
N GLU A 96 -12.58 -2.54 -9.96
CA GLU A 96 -13.50 -1.76 -10.78
C GLU A 96 -13.63 -2.36 -12.18
N ALA A 97 -12.50 -2.60 -12.85
CA ALA A 97 -12.46 -3.23 -14.17
C ALA A 97 -13.17 -4.59 -14.17
N LYS A 98 -12.91 -5.41 -13.14
CA LYS A 98 -13.52 -6.74 -13.06
C LYS A 98 -15.02 -6.69 -12.82
N LYS A 99 -15.51 -5.75 -12.02
CA LYS A 99 -16.94 -5.54 -11.80
C LYS A 99 -17.65 -5.10 -13.08
N THR A 100 -17.01 -4.27 -13.90
CA THR A 100 -17.51 -3.91 -15.24
C THR A 100 -17.59 -5.12 -16.17
N GLU A 101 -16.59 -6.00 -16.17
CA GLU A 101 -16.60 -7.26 -16.95
C GLU A 101 -17.76 -8.17 -16.49
N ILE A 102 -17.96 -8.31 -15.17
CA ILE A 102 -19.08 -9.06 -14.59
C ILE A 102 -20.43 -8.51 -15.06
N ASP A 103 -20.59 -7.19 -15.11
CA ASP A 103 -21.83 -6.55 -15.58
C ASP A 103 -22.16 -6.89 -17.04
N GLN A 104 -21.14 -7.09 -17.85
CA GLN A 104 -21.27 -7.44 -19.26
C GLN A 104 -21.42 -8.94 -19.50
N THR A 105 -21.41 -9.78 -18.44
CA THR A 105 -21.51 -11.24 -18.59
C THR A 105 -22.86 -11.61 -19.22
N PRO A 106 -22.87 -12.21 -20.43
CA PRO A 106 -24.10 -12.60 -21.12
C PRO A 106 -24.86 -13.68 -20.34
N ASN A 107 -26.18 -13.67 -20.46
CA ASN A 107 -27.10 -14.64 -19.84
C ASN A 107 -27.09 -14.71 -18.30
N ALA A 108 -26.13 -14.09 -17.62
CA ALA A 108 -26.15 -13.95 -16.18
C ALA A 108 -27.36 -13.13 -15.73
N THR A 109 -27.97 -13.58 -14.64
CA THR A 109 -28.97 -12.84 -13.85
C THR A 109 -28.31 -11.78 -12.98
N ASP A 110 -29.09 -10.84 -12.47
CA ASP A 110 -28.57 -9.79 -11.60
C ASP A 110 -28.07 -10.37 -10.27
N GLU A 111 -28.72 -11.43 -9.77
CA GLU A 111 -28.30 -12.16 -8.56
C GLU A 111 -26.96 -12.88 -8.76
N GLU A 112 -26.75 -13.55 -9.90
CA GLU A 112 -25.47 -14.22 -10.22
C GLU A 112 -24.33 -13.19 -10.36
N LYS A 113 -24.61 -12.03 -10.97
CA LYS A 113 -23.65 -10.92 -11.06
C LYS A 113 -23.34 -10.33 -9.67
N ALA A 114 -24.36 -10.08 -8.86
CA ALA A 114 -24.19 -9.54 -7.51
C ALA A 114 -23.33 -10.48 -6.65
N ALA A 115 -23.57 -11.79 -6.73
CA ALA A 115 -22.76 -12.80 -6.04
C ALA A 115 -21.29 -12.78 -6.50
N ALA A 116 -21.02 -12.63 -7.79
CA ALA A 116 -19.66 -12.49 -8.30
C ALA A 116 -18.99 -11.18 -7.85
N LYS A 117 -19.71 -10.06 -7.85
CA LYS A 117 -19.18 -8.77 -7.36
C LYS A 117 -18.83 -8.82 -5.87
N ALA A 118 -19.63 -9.52 -5.06
CA ALA A 118 -19.32 -9.73 -3.65
C ALA A 118 -18.00 -10.51 -3.47
N LYS A 119 -17.75 -11.55 -4.28
CA LYS A 119 -16.47 -12.26 -4.29
C LYS A 119 -15.29 -11.37 -4.71
N VAL A 120 -15.50 -10.42 -5.63
CA VAL A 120 -14.48 -9.41 -5.95
C VAL A 120 -14.16 -8.56 -4.73
N ASP A 121 -15.18 -8.10 -3.99
CA ASP A 121 -14.97 -7.31 -2.76
C ASP A 121 -14.21 -8.08 -1.67
N GLU A 122 -14.53 -9.36 -1.48
CA GLU A 122 -13.78 -10.25 -0.58
C GLU A 122 -12.30 -10.39 -0.98
N ALA A 123 -12.03 -10.54 -2.29
CA ALA A 123 -10.67 -10.60 -2.81
C ALA A 123 -9.91 -9.29 -2.62
N VAL A 124 -10.58 -8.13 -2.80
CA VAL A 124 -10.02 -6.80 -2.51
C VAL A 124 -9.63 -6.67 -1.05
N THR A 125 -10.53 -7.01 -0.12
CA THR A 125 -10.24 -6.95 1.32
C THR A 125 -9.04 -7.83 1.67
N THR A 126 -9.00 -9.05 1.13
CA THR A 126 -7.88 -9.98 1.35
C THR A 126 -6.56 -9.42 0.83
N ALA A 127 -6.55 -8.86 -0.38
CA ALA A 127 -5.37 -8.27 -0.98
C ALA A 127 -4.85 -7.06 -0.22
N LYS A 128 -5.75 -6.14 0.18
CA LYS A 128 -5.39 -4.95 0.97
C LYS A 128 -4.80 -5.33 2.33
N ASN A 129 -5.39 -6.31 3.01
CA ASN A 129 -4.86 -6.83 4.27
C ASN A 129 -3.45 -7.43 4.11
N ALA A 130 -3.19 -8.16 3.01
CA ALA A 130 -1.87 -8.70 2.73
C ALA A 130 -0.84 -7.59 2.44
N ILE A 131 -1.23 -6.53 1.70
CA ILE A 131 -0.40 -5.34 1.48
C ILE A 131 -0.07 -4.64 2.80
N ASP A 132 -1.05 -4.52 3.71
CA ASP A 132 -0.85 -3.90 5.02
C ASP A 132 0.13 -4.68 5.89
N GLN A 133 0.08 -6.02 5.84
CA GLN A 133 0.98 -6.89 6.60
C GLN A 133 2.40 -6.97 6.03
N ALA A 134 2.61 -6.68 4.75
CA ALA A 134 3.94 -6.72 4.14
C ALA A 134 4.87 -5.66 4.76
N THR A 135 6.12 -6.03 5.07
CA THR A 135 7.10 -5.11 5.69
C THR A 135 8.03 -4.44 4.69
N ASN A 136 8.23 -5.05 3.52
CA ASN A 136 9.16 -4.59 2.49
C ASN A 136 8.49 -4.48 1.12
N ASN A 137 9.18 -3.83 0.18
CA ASN A 137 8.68 -3.57 -1.17
C ASN A 137 8.31 -4.87 -1.92
N ALA A 138 9.13 -5.91 -1.80
CA ALA A 138 8.89 -7.19 -2.48
C ALA A 138 7.63 -7.90 -1.97
N GLY A 139 7.38 -7.87 -0.67
CA GLY A 139 6.16 -8.38 -0.06
C GLY A 139 4.92 -7.61 -0.52
N VAL A 140 5.01 -6.27 -0.61
CA VAL A 140 3.93 -5.43 -1.14
C VAL A 140 3.63 -5.78 -2.60
N ASP A 141 4.67 -5.92 -3.43
CA ASP A 141 4.50 -6.28 -4.85
C ASP A 141 3.90 -7.69 -5.01
N THR A 142 4.33 -8.65 -4.20
CA THR A 142 3.77 -10.01 -4.21
C THR A 142 2.29 -10.01 -3.81
N ALA A 143 1.94 -9.31 -2.72
CA ALA A 143 0.56 -9.20 -2.26
C ALA A 143 -0.34 -8.51 -3.30
N LYS A 144 0.16 -7.46 -3.95
CA LYS A 144 -0.51 -6.78 -5.05
C LYS A 144 -0.78 -7.72 -6.22
N THR A 145 0.24 -8.43 -6.71
CA THR A 145 0.10 -9.38 -7.84
C THR A 145 -0.91 -10.48 -7.52
N ASN A 146 -0.76 -11.15 -6.39
CA ASN A 146 -1.69 -12.21 -5.97
C ASN A 146 -3.13 -11.69 -5.82
N GLY A 147 -3.29 -10.46 -5.32
CA GLY A 147 -4.58 -9.80 -5.19
C GLY A 147 -5.24 -9.53 -6.54
N VAL A 148 -4.49 -8.95 -7.49
CA VAL A 148 -4.96 -8.71 -8.86
C VAL A 148 -5.37 -10.03 -9.53
N ASP A 149 -4.55 -11.08 -9.41
CA ASP A 149 -4.86 -12.39 -10.00
C ASP A 149 -6.13 -13.00 -9.39
N SER A 150 -6.28 -12.91 -8.06
CA SER A 150 -7.48 -13.40 -7.36
C SER A 150 -8.74 -12.68 -7.82
N ILE A 151 -8.69 -11.35 -7.97
CA ILE A 151 -9.78 -10.54 -8.50
C ILE A 151 -10.11 -10.97 -9.94
N ASN A 152 -9.10 -11.05 -10.82
CA ASN A 152 -9.29 -11.37 -12.23
C ASN A 152 -9.89 -12.76 -12.47
N ASN A 153 -9.63 -13.69 -11.56
CA ASN A 153 -10.17 -15.05 -11.62
C ASN A 153 -11.64 -15.17 -11.20
N VAL A 154 -12.25 -14.13 -10.62
CA VAL A 154 -13.68 -14.15 -10.26
C VAL A 154 -14.57 -14.12 -11.51
N GLN A 155 -15.65 -14.89 -11.53
CA GLN A 155 -16.58 -14.97 -12.65
C GLN A 155 -18.01 -15.20 -12.16
N PRO A 156 -19.06 -14.78 -12.88
CA PRO A 156 -20.42 -15.19 -12.57
C PRO A 156 -20.61 -16.67 -12.88
N THR A 157 -21.31 -17.38 -12.00
CA THR A 157 -21.81 -18.73 -12.30
C THR A 157 -23.14 -18.57 -13.03
N VAL A 158 -23.14 -18.75 -14.36
CA VAL A 158 -24.32 -18.54 -15.20
C VAL A 158 -25.06 -19.84 -15.41
N VAL A 159 -26.20 -20.01 -14.74
CA VAL A 159 -27.00 -21.25 -14.84
C VAL A 159 -28.50 -20.99 -14.99
N LYS A 160 -29.02 -19.89 -14.41
CA LYS A 160 -30.47 -19.73 -14.26
C LYS A 160 -31.24 -19.58 -15.57
N LYS A 161 -30.71 -18.83 -16.54
CA LYS A 161 -31.39 -18.68 -17.84
C LYS A 161 -31.34 -19.95 -18.68
N ASP A 162 -30.25 -20.70 -18.61
CA ASP A 162 -30.12 -21.98 -19.32
C ASP A 162 -31.08 -23.03 -18.74
N GLU A 163 -31.14 -23.14 -17.41
CA GLU A 163 -32.12 -23.98 -16.70
C GLU A 163 -33.56 -23.63 -17.10
N ALA A 164 -33.91 -22.33 -17.12
CA ALA A 164 -35.24 -21.87 -17.51
C ALA A 164 -35.57 -22.20 -18.99
N LYS A 165 -34.61 -22.02 -19.89
CA LYS A 165 -34.79 -22.36 -21.31
C LYS A 165 -35.01 -23.86 -21.51
N THR A 166 -34.19 -24.70 -20.88
CA THR A 166 -34.38 -26.16 -20.91
C THR A 166 -35.75 -26.57 -20.35
N ALA A 167 -36.21 -25.94 -19.27
CA ALA A 167 -37.53 -26.23 -18.70
C ALA A 167 -38.67 -25.88 -19.68
N ILE A 168 -38.59 -24.73 -20.36
CA ILE A 168 -39.58 -24.32 -21.37
C ILE A 168 -39.58 -25.27 -22.57
N GLU A 169 -38.40 -25.64 -23.09
CA GLU A 169 -38.28 -26.56 -24.22
C GLU A 169 -38.85 -27.95 -23.90
N ASN A 170 -38.60 -28.44 -22.69
CA ASN A 170 -39.17 -29.72 -22.22
C ASN A 170 -40.68 -29.65 -22.08
N ALA A 171 -41.23 -28.56 -21.50
CA ALA A 171 -42.67 -28.37 -21.39
C ALA A 171 -43.35 -28.28 -22.76
N ALA A 172 -42.74 -27.58 -23.73
CA ALA A 172 -43.26 -27.49 -25.09
C ALA A 172 -43.26 -28.85 -25.81
N ARG A 173 -42.19 -29.64 -25.64
CA ARG A 173 -42.10 -31.00 -26.22
C ARG A 173 -43.14 -31.93 -25.63
N ALA A 174 -43.33 -31.89 -24.31
CA ALA A 174 -44.36 -32.67 -23.62
C ALA A 174 -45.75 -32.32 -24.16
N LYS A 175 -46.05 -31.02 -24.30
CA LYS A 175 -47.37 -30.60 -24.79
C LYS A 175 -47.64 -30.99 -26.23
N LYS A 176 -46.62 -30.94 -27.10
CA LYS A 176 -46.73 -31.40 -28.48
C LYS A 176 -47.01 -32.90 -28.57
N ALA A 177 -46.32 -33.70 -27.75
CA ALA A 177 -46.54 -35.14 -27.70
C ALA A 177 -47.95 -35.52 -27.21
N GLU A 178 -48.54 -34.75 -26.29
CA GLU A 178 -49.94 -34.93 -25.87
C GLU A 178 -50.93 -34.63 -27.01
N ILE A 179 -50.71 -33.55 -27.77
CA ILE A 179 -51.59 -33.16 -28.87
C ILE A 179 -51.52 -34.18 -30.01
N ASP A 180 -50.34 -34.69 -30.34
CA ASP A 180 -50.16 -35.68 -31.41
C ASP A 180 -50.85 -37.04 -31.10
N GLN A 181 -51.32 -37.25 -29.86
CA GLN A 181 -52.04 -38.45 -29.41
C GLN A 181 -53.58 -38.28 -29.41
N THR A 182 -54.10 -37.09 -29.73
CA THR A 182 -55.54 -36.76 -29.79
C THR A 182 -56.02 -36.49 -31.20
#